data_AF-A0A952NWM3-F1
#
_entry.id   AF-A0A952NWM3-F1
#
_cell.length_a   1.000
_cell.length_b   1.000
_cell.length_c   1.000
_cell.angle_alpha   90.00
_cell.angle_beta   90.00
_cell.angle_gamma   90.00
#
_symmetry.space_group_name_H-M   'P 1'
#
loop_
_entity.id
_entity.type
_entity.pdbx_description
1 polymer ?
#
loop_
_entity_poly.entity_id
_entity_poly.type
_entity_poly.pdbx_seq_one_letter_code
_entity_poly.pdbx_strand_id
1 'polypeptide(L)'
;MSWTASSFTEDLASQTSDALARVRERKPLIHCVTNQVVMNFTANTLYALGASPLMSHAPEEAEELARLRAGLLINIGTLTAPWLDDVRRILAAEVAMGSRRAVLDPVGAGATHFRTEAALELLATGAFRVLRGNAFEILSLGGESARGQGVESFEESDAALHAARTLAQKHALVVAVSGAVDLVTDGERVVELRNGHPYFTKVTGAGCALNAVIAAMTSVTDDPLLATAQALAAFNIAGEIAARNSAGPGSFAMSFLDALANLNPSDITSCLRVEMTSGNVQSEVLP
;
A
#
# COMPACT_ATOMS: atom_id res chain seq x y z
N MET A 1 14.59 3.91 -21.83
CA MET A 1 13.72 4.71 -22.73
C MET A 1 13.29 5.93 -21.93
N SER A 2 13.42 7.14 -22.47
CA SER A 2 13.00 8.37 -21.79
C SER A 2 11.48 8.53 -21.95
N TRP A 3 10.76 8.49 -20.84
CA TRP A 3 9.32 8.72 -20.81
C TRP A 3 9.03 10.22 -20.87
N THR A 4 8.03 10.62 -21.66
CA THR A 4 7.38 11.93 -21.47
C THR A 4 6.28 11.77 -20.42
N ALA A 5 5.94 12.81 -19.65
CA ALA A 5 4.90 12.73 -18.63
C ALA A 5 3.55 12.25 -19.18
N SER A 6 3.20 12.68 -20.40
CA SER A 6 1.98 12.26 -21.11
C SER A 6 2.01 10.78 -21.49
N SER A 7 3.13 10.27 -22.03
CA SER A 7 3.24 8.87 -22.45
C SER A 7 3.26 7.90 -21.27
N PHE A 8 3.84 8.31 -20.14
CA PHE A 8 3.80 7.48 -18.91
C PHE A 8 2.38 7.36 -18.35
N THR A 9 1.61 8.45 -18.38
CA THR A 9 0.24 8.47 -17.87
C THR A 9 -0.68 7.54 -18.67
N GLU A 10 -0.63 7.61 -20.01
CA GLU A 10 -1.42 6.74 -20.89
C GLU A 10 -1.06 5.26 -20.69
N ASP A 11 0.23 4.96 -20.62
CA ASP A 11 0.70 3.59 -20.39
C ASP A 11 0.30 3.06 -19.01
N LEU A 12 0.42 3.87 -17.95
CA LEU A 12 -0.01 3.47 -16.61
C LEU A 12 -1.53 3.21 -16.56
N ALA A 13 -2.35 4.04 -17.23
CA ALA A 13 -3.79 3.83 -17.27
C ALA A 13 -4.17 2.51 -17.94
N SER A 14 -3.56 2.22 -19.10
CA SER A 14 -3.76 0.96 -19.81
C SER A 14 -3.30 -0.23 -18.97
N GLN A 15 -2.10 -0.17 -18.41
CA GLN A 15 -1.54 -1.24 -17.58
C GLN A 15 -2.33 -1.46 -16.28
N THR A 16 -2.88 -0.38 -15.68
CA THR A 16 -3.77 -0.48 -14.50
C THR A 16 -5.05 -1.22 -14.86
N SER A 17 -5.63 -0.93 -16.02
CA SER A 17 -6.83 -1.62 -16.52
C SER A 17 -6.57 -3.11 -16.74
N ASP A 18 -5.44 -3.44 -17.37
CA ASP A 18 -5.03 -4.84 -17.58
C ASP A 18 -4.74 -5.57 -16.26
N ALA A 19 -4.09 -4.91 -15.31
CA ALA A 19 -3.83 -5.48 -13.98
C ALA A 19 -5.13 -5.77 -13.23
N LEU A 20 -6.08 -4.84 -13.25
CA LEU A 20 -7.40 -5.03 -12.64
C LEU A 20 -8.17 -6.18 -13.30
N ALA A 21 -8.11 -6.30 -14.63
CA ALA A 21 -8.67 -7.44 -15.35
C ALA A 21 -8.03 -8.76 -14.92
N ARG A 22 -6.70 -8.82 -14.79
CA ARG A 22 -5.98 -10.00 -14.30
C ARG A 22 -6.35 -10.38 -12.87
N VAL A 23 -6.54 -9.40 -11.97
CA VAL A 23 -7.04 -9.67 -10.61
C VAL A 23 -8.41 -10.33 -10.68
N ARG A 24 -9.35 -9.74 -11.43
CA ARG A 24 -10.73 -10.24 -11.55
C ARG A 24 -10.82 -11.62 -12.23
N GLU A 25 -9.94 -11.90 -13.19
CA GLU A 25 -9.84 -13.19 -13.88
C GLU A 25 -9.25 -14.27 -12.97
N ARG A 26 -8.07 -14.00 -12.37
CA ARG A 26 -7.31 -14.98 -11.59
C ARG A 26 -7.84 -15.17 -10.18
N LYS A 27 -8.56 -14.19 -9.64
CA LYS A 27 -9.09 -14.16 -8.27
C LYS A 27 -8.04 -14.55 -7.22
N PRO A 28 -6.90 -13.84 -7.16
CA PRO A 28 -5.77 -14.22 -6.35
C PRO A 28 -6.15 -14.32 -4.86
N LEU A 29 -5.67 -15.37 -4.18
CA LEU A 29 -5.85 -15.56 -2.74
C LEU A 29 -4.90 -14.63 -1.96
N ILE A 30 -5.45 -13.68 -1.22
CA ILE A 30 -4.69 -12.70 -0.43
C ILE A 30 -4.84 -13.04 1.06
N HIS A 31 -3.76 -13.56 1.64
CA HIS A 31 -3.69 -13.83 3.07
C HIS A 31 -3.52 -12.52 3.83
N CYS A 32 -4.44 -12.21 4.72
CA CYS A 32 -4.47 -10.96 5.47
C CYS A 32 -4.32 -11.24 6.97
N VAL A 33 -3.14 -10.95 7.50
CA VAL A 33 -2.88 -10.85 8.94
C VAL A 33 -3.05 -9.39 9.32
N THR A 34 -4.30 -8.99 9.61
CA THR A 34 -4.65 -7.58 9.83
C THR A 34 -5.27 -7.33 11.20
N ASN A 35 -5.38 -6.05 11.57
CA ASN A 35 -5.94 -5.65 12.84
C ASN A 35 -7.46 -5.89 12.91
N GLN A 36 -7.96 -6.10 14.13
CA GLN A 36 -9.36 -6.49 14.37
C GLN A 36 -10.38 -5.43 13.93
N VAL A 37 -10.00 -4.15 13.92
CA VAL A 37 -10.91 -3.04 13.59
C VAL A 37 -11.33 -3.06 12.12
N VAL A 38 -10.49 -3.60 11.24
CA VAL A 38 -10.63 -3.44 9.78
C VAL A 38 -10.87 -4.74 9.02
N MET A 39 -10.82 -5.90 9.67
CA MET A 39 -10.92 -7.22 9.02
C MET A 39 -12.08 -7.31 8.01
N ASN A 40 -13.29 -6.90 8.42
CA ASN A 40 -14.46 -6.95 7.54
C ASN A 40 -14.32 -6.02 6.33
N PHE A 41 -13.90 -4.77 6.54
CA PHE A 41 -13.79 -3.79 5.46
C PHE A 41 -12.65 -4.14 4.48
N THR A 42 -11.52 -4.65 4.99
CA THR A 42 -10.43 -5.19 4.15
C THR A 42 -10.91 -6.35 3.30
N ALA A 43 -11.67 -7.30 3.86
CA ALA A 43 -12.22 -8.44 3.11
C ALA A 43 -13.17 -7.97 2.00
N ASN A 44 -14.12 -7.09 2.35
CA ASN A 44 -15.07 -6.55 1.38
C ASN A 44 -14.40 -5.73 0.27
N THR A 45 -13.32 -5.01 0.59
CA THR A 45 -12.53 -4.27 -0.41
C THR A 45 -11.85 -5.23 -1.39
N LEU A 46 -11.28 -6.34 -0.91
CA LEU A 46 -10.69 -7.37 -1.78
C LEU A 46 -11.75 -8.06 -2.65
N TYR A 47 -12.93 -8.36 -2.10
CA TYR A 47 -14.05 -8.89 -2.89
C TYR A 47 -14.49 -7.90 -3.97
N ALA A 48 -14.63 -6.61 -3.63
CA ALA A 48 -14.97 -5.57 -4.58
C ALA A 48 -13.90 -5.45 -5.69
N LEU A 49 -12.61 -5.53 -5.35
CA LEU A 49 -11.54 -5.55 -6.35
C LEU A 49 -11.64 -6.76 -7.30
N GLY A 50 -12.15 -7.89 -6.82
CA GLY A 50 -12.22 -9.17 -7.53
C GLY A 50 -11.21 -10.22 -7.05
N ALA A 51 -10.54 -9.98 -5.92
CA ALA A 51 -9.62 -10.91 -5.27
C ALA A 51 -10.34 -11.82 -4.25
N SER A 52 -9.63 -12.82 -3.71
CA SER A 52 -10.13 -13.73 -2.68
C SER A 52 -9.43 -13.46 -1.34
N PRO A 53 -10.08 -12.84 -0.35
CA PRO A 53 -9.50 -12.61 0.97
C PRO A 53 -9.46 -13.89 1.82
N LEU A 54 -8.38 -14.09 2.56
CA LEU A 54 -8.29 -15.06 3.67
C LEU A 54 -7.78 -14.35 4.91
N MET A 55 -8.64 -14.22 5.93
CA MET A 55 -8.33 -13.54 7.19
C MET A 55 -7.87 -14.57 8.21
N SER A 56 -6.56 -14.79 8.30
CA SER A 56 -5.99 -15.68 9.32
C SER A 56 -4.74 -15.07 9.95
N HIS A 57 -4.53 -15.43 11.20
CA HIS A 57 -3.34 -15.12 11.97
C HIS A 57 -2.79 -16.36 12.68
N ALA A 58 -3.35 -17.54 12.40
CA ALA A 58 -2.93 -18.79 13.02
C ALA A 58 -1.58 -19.23 12.43
N PRO A 59 -0.50 -19.24 13.22
CA PRO A 59 0.81 -19.62 12.72
C PRO A 59 0.92 -21.13 12.42
N GLU A 60 -0.02 -21.95 12.88
CA GLU A 60 -0.10 -23.40 12.61
C GLU A 60 -0.31 -23.69 11.12
N GLU A 61 -1.04 -22.84 10.41
CA GLU A 61 -1.30 -22.98 8.96
C GLU A 61 -0.39 -22.11 8.10
N ALA A 62 0.63 -21.47 8.69
CA ALA A 62 1.50 -20.53 7.99
C ALA A 62 2.22 -21.14 6.77
N GLU A 63 2.75 -22.37 6.91
CA GLU A 63 3.46 -23.06 5.83
C GLU A 63 2.54 -23.51 4.70
N GLU A 64 1.32 -23.92 5.02
CA GLU A 64 0.31 -24.32 4.04
C GLU A 64 -0.14 -23.08 3.25
N LEU A 65 -0.49 -22.01 3.97
CA LEU A 65 -0.91 -20.75 3.36
C LEU A 65 0.20 -20.09 2.54
N ALA A 66 1.48 -20.23 2.93
CA ALA A 66 2.59 -19.68 2.15
C ALA A 66 2.68 -20.29 0.74
N ARG A 67 2.24 -21.55 0.55
CA ARG A 67 2.21 -22.22 -0.77
C ARG A 67 0.98 -21.84 -1.60
N LEU A 68 -0.14 -21.54 -0.94
CA LEU A 68 -1.43 -21.28 -1.59
C LEU A 68 -1.65 -19.81 -1.92
N ARG A 69 -1.15 -18.88 -1.08
CA ARG A 69 -1.43 -17.45 -1.22
C ARG A 69 -0.68 -16.84 -2.40
N ALA A 70 -1.38 -15.95 -3.10
CA ALA A 70 -0.81 -15.10 -4.15
C ALA A 70 -0.17 -13.84 -3.56
N GLY A 71 -0.65 -13.37 -2.41
CA GLY A 71 -0.13 -12.20 -1.69
C GLY A 71 -0.30 -12.32 -0.19
N LEU A 72 0.46 -11.53 0.57
CA LEU A 72 0.39 -11.46 2.03
C LEU A 72 0.31 -10.00 2.49
N LEU A 73 -0.67 -9.68 3.32
CA LEU A 73 -0.73 -8.44 4.09
C LEU A 73 -0.37 -8.72 5.55
N ILE A 74 0.62 -8.00 6.10
CA ILE A 74 0.86 -7.88 7.54
C ILE A 74 0.53 -6.45 7.95
N ASN A 75 -0.48 -6.28 8.80
CA ASN A 75 -0.86 -5.00 9.38
C ASN A 75 -0.81 -5.09 10.91
N ILE A 76 -0.12 -4.14 11.56
CA ILE A 76 0.14 -4.18 13.01
C ILE A 76 -0.80 -3.27 13.83
N GLY A 77 -1.97 -2.89 13.30
CA GLY A 77 -2.86 -1.88 13.89
C GLY A 77 -3.35 -2.16 15.32
N THR A 78 -3.54 -3.42 15.71
CA THR A 78 -3.93 -3.82 17.08
C THR A 78 -2.88 -4.76 17.71
N LEU A 79 -1.59 -4.51 17.44
CA LEU A 79 -0.49 -5.41 17.81
C LEU A 79 -0.44 -5.69 19.32
N THR A 80 -0.21 -6.96 19.65
CA THR A 80 0.15 -7.43 21.00
C THR A 80 1.44 -8.24 20.91
N ALA A 81 2.14 -8.47 22.02
CA ALA A 81 3.36 -9.27 22.01
C ALA A 81 3.12 -10.71 21.49
N PRO A 82 2.08 -11.45 21.93
CA PRO A 82 1.77 -12.77 21.37
C PRO A 82 1.47 -12.71 19.86
N TRP A 83 0.72 -11.70 19.41
CA TRP A 83 0.42 -11.59 17.99
C TRP A 83 1.67 -11.26 17.15
N LEU A 84 2.62 -10.52 17.71
CA LEU A 84 3.92 -10.30 17.06
C LEU A 84 4.70 -11.62 16.91
N ASP A 85 4.66 -12.52 17.91
CA ASP A 85 5.25 -13.86 17.80
C ASP A 85 4.61 -14.70 16.68
N ASP A 86 3.28 -14.62 16.53
CA ASP A 86 2.57 -15.30 15.44
C ASP A 86 2.98 -14.73 14.07
N VAL A 87 3.06 -13.40 13.95
CA VAL A 87 3.53 -12.74 12.73
C VAL A 87 4.95 -13.17 12.37
N ARG A 88 5.87 -13.29 13.35
CA ARG A 88 7.23 -13.79 13.12
C ARG A 88 7.22 -15.18 12.49
N ARG A 89 6.39 -16.09 13.00
CA ARG A 89 6.25 -17.46 12.46
C ARG A 89 5.67 -17.44 11.04
N ILE A 90 4.68 -16.60 10.78
CA ILE A 90 4.08 -16.44 9.44
C ILE A 90 5.08 -15.90 8.42
N LEU A 91 5.91 -14.92 8.81
CA LEU A 91 6.96 -14.38 7.96
C LEU A 91 8.12 -15.36 7.76
N ALA A 92 8.46 -16.17 8.75
CA ALA A 92 9.47 -17.22 8.58
C ALA A 92 9.08 -18.20 7.45
N ALA A 93 7.80 -18.56 7.34
CA ALA A 93 7.30 -19.36 6.22
C ALA A 93 7.40 -18.63 4.86
N GLU A 94 7.15 -17.32 4.82
CA GLU A 94 7.33 -16.50 3.61
C GLU A 94 8.79 -16.45 3.16
N VAL A 95 9.72 -16.25 4.10
CA VAL A 95 11.16 -16.21 3.84
C VAL A 95 11.65 -17.56 3.35
N ALA A 96 11.20 -18.66 3.96
CA ALA A 96 11.56 -20.02 3.55
C ALA A 96 11.11 -20.34 2.11
N MET A 97 9.99 -19.77 1.65
CA MET A 97 9.52 -19.90 0.27
C MET A 97 10.29 -19.05 -0.74
N GLY A 98 11.06 -18.05 -0.27
CA GLY A 98 11.82 -17.12 -1.12
C GLY A 98 10.97 -16.20 -1.99
N SER A 99 9.66 -16.09 -1.71
CA SER A 99 8.70 -15.45 -2.62
C SER A 99 8.56 -13.94 -2.45
N ARG A 100 8.93 -13.38 -1.28
CA ARG A 100 8.83 -11.95 -0.92
C ARG A 100 7.51 -11.32 -1.37
N ARG A 101 6.36 -11.89 -0.98
CA ARG A 101 5.01 -11.43 -1.39
C ARG A 101 4.37 -10.50 -0.36
N ALA A 102 5.06 -10.20 0.75
CA ALA A 102 4.46 -9.49 1.87
C ALA A 102 4.41 -7.98 1.65
N VAL A 103 3.28 -7.38 2.05
CA VAL A 103 3.07 -5.95 2.22
C VAL A 103 3.01 -5.64 3.71
N LEU A 104 3.84 -4.70 4.18
CA LEU A 104 3.80 -4.21 5.56
C LEU A 104 2.99 -2.93 5.64
N ASP A 105 2.01 -2.93 6.55
CA ASP A 105 1.29 -1.76 7.01
C ASP A 105 1.68 -1.47 8.48
N PRO A 106 2.60 -0.51 8.72
CA PRO A 106 3.24 -0.28 10.01
C PRO A 106 2.39 0.59 10.93
N VAL A 107 1.06 0.41 10.94
CA VAL A 107 0.10 1.29 11.63
C VAL A 107 0.55 1.69 13.03
N GLY A 108 0.75 3.00 13.21
CA GLY A 108 1.15 3.60 14.48
C GLY A 108 2.63 3.47 14.83
N ALA A 109 3.49 3.10 13.88
CA ALA A 109 4.93 3.36 13.99
C ALA A 109 5.16 4.86 14.21
N GLY A 110 6.13 5.19 15.07
CA GLY A 110 6.35 6.55 15.60
C GLY A 110 5.49 6.92 16.80
N ALA A 111 4.26 6.39 16.92
CA ALA A 111 3.38 6.73 18.03
C ALA A 111 3.80 6.05 19.35
N THR A 112 4.41 4.87 19.28
CA THR A 112 4.93 4.15 20.44
C THR A 112 6.23 3.41 20.09
N HIS A 113 7.10 3.21 21.08
CA HIS A 113 8.31 2.41 20.92
C HIS A 113 8.00 0.99 20.44
N PHE A 114 7.06 0.31 21.10
CA PHE A 114 6.68 -1.06 20.77
C PHE A 114 6.31 -1.25 19.29
N ARG A 115 5.46 -0.37 18.73
CA ARG A 115 5.06 -0.46 17.31
C ARG A 115 6.21 -0.16 16.35
N THR A 116 7.05 0.81 16.72
CA THR A 116 8.19 1.23 15.88
C THR A 116 9.25 0.12 15.83
N GLU A 117 9.62 -0.42 16.99
CA GLU A 117 10.58 -1.52 17.10
C GLU A 117 10.06 -2.77 16.39
N ALA A 118 8.78 -3.13 16.58
CA ALA A 118 8.17 -4.25 15.89
C ALA A 118 8.23 -4.07 14.36
N ALA A 119 7.83 -2.91 13.83
CA ALA A 119 7.88 -2.67 12.38
C ALA A 119 9.31 -2.76 11.82
N LEU A 120 10.31 -2.18 12.51
CA LEU A 120 11.72 -2.27 12.11
C LEU A 120 12.25 -3.71 12.16
N GLU A 121 11.88 -4.47 13.19
CA GLU A 121 12.24 -5.88 13.33
C GLU A 121 11.65 -6.72 12.19
N LEU A 122 10.36 -6.52 11.89
CA LEU A 122 9.69 -7.23 10.81
C LEU A 122 10.33 -6.89 9.45
N LEU A 123 10.64 -5.61 9.18
CA LEU A 123 11.32 -5.20 7.95
C LEU A 123 12.70 -5.87 7.76
N ALA A 124 13.41 -6.16 8.86
CA ALA A 124 14.71 -6.82 8.81
C ALA A 124 14.65 -8.30 8.39
N THR A 125 13.46 -8.91 8.38
CA THR A 125 13.28 -10.32 7.94
C THR A 125 13.51 -10.52 6.44
N GLY A 126 13.40 -9.46 5.63
CA GLY A 126 13.48 -9.54 4.17
C GLY A 126 12.23 -10.12 3.49
N ALA A 127 11.17 -10.44 4.24
CA ALA A 127 9.94 -11.02 3.70
C ALA A 127 9.11 -10.03 2.84
N PHE A 128 9.32 -8.73 3.04
CA PHE A 128 8.51 -7.68 2.46
C PHE A 128 8.99 -7.23 1.09
N ARG A 129 8.03 -6.97 0.22
CA ARG A 129 8.21 -6.37 -1.11
C ARG A 129 7.62 -4.98 -1.21
N VAL A 130 6.64 -4.67 -0.38
CA VAL A 130 6.11 -3.31 -0.23
C VAL A 130 5.99 -2.94 1.24
N LEU A 131 6.39 -1.72 1.57
CA LEU A 131 6.08 -1.03 2.81
C LEU A 131 5.18 0.15 2.46
N ARG A 132 4.02 0.29 3.10
CA ARG A 132 3.19 1.48 2.88
C ARG A 132 2.62 2.01 4.18
N GLY A 133 2.82 3.30 4.39
CA GLY A 133 2.33 4.05 5.55
C GLY A 133 2.00 5.49 5.19
N ASN A 134 1.56 6.27 6.17
CA ASN A 134 1.51 7.73 6.02
C ASN A 134 2.91 8.35 6.20
N ALA A 135 3.06 9.64 5.91
CA ALA A 135 4.34 10.35 6.04
C ALA A 135 4.95 10.23 7.45
N PHE A 136 4.13 10.35 8.49
CA PHE A 136 4.59 10.26 9.88
C PHE A 136 5.19 8.87 10.21
N GLU A 137 4.52 7.80 9.78
CA GLU A 137 4.99 6.42 9.99
C GLU A 137 6.30 6.16 9.24
N ILE A 138 6.39 6.59 7.97
CA ILE A 138 7.57 6.37 7.14
C ILE A 138 8.78 7.16 7.65
N LEU A 139 8.60 8.43 8.04
CA LEU A 139 9.65 9.24 8.66
C LEU A 139 10.16 8.59 9.95
N SER A 140 9.24 8.11 10.79
CA SER A 140 9.58 7.47 12.06
C SER A 140 10.40 6.19 11.87
N LEU A 141 10.08 5.39 10.85
CA LEU A 141 10.85 4.19 10.49
C LEU A 141 12.20 4.53 9.83
N GLY A 142 12.30 5.66 9.14
CA GLY A 142 13.54 6.15 8.56
C GLY A 142 14.58 6.58 9.59
N GLY A 143 14.22 6.69 10.87
CA GLY A 143 15.10 7.22 11.92
C GLY A 143 15.25 8.74 11.89
N GLU A 144 14.53 9.39 10.97
CA GLU A 144 14.38 10.83 10.97
C GLU A 144 13.46 11.19 12.13
N SER A 145 13.96 11.99 13.06
CA SER A 145 13.15 12.43 14.18
C SER A 145 11.98 13.26 13.61
N ALA A 146 10.78 12.67 13.57
CA ALA A 146 9.54 13.43 13.59
C ALA A 146 9.52 14.18 14.93
N ARG A 147 10.29 15.26 15.04
CA ARG A 147 10.40 16.07 16.25
C ARG A 147 9.00 16.57 16.52
N GLY A 148 8.38 15.96 17.53
CA GLY A 148 6.96 16.06 17.79
C GLY A 148 6.50 17.50 17.88
N GLN A 149 5.47 17.81 17.09
CA GLN A 149 4.50 18.87 17.34
C GLN A 149 3.23 18.50 16.60
N GLY A 150 2.24 17.98 17.33
CA GLY A 150 0.85 17.90 16.90
C GLY A 150 0.54 16.91 15.77
N VAL A 151 -0.59 16.22 15.89
CA VAL A 151 -1.15 15.34 14.85
C VAL A 151 -1.74 16.16 13.67
N GLU A 152 -1.36 17.43 13.53
CA GLU A 152 -2.02 18.40 12.66
C GLU A 152 -1.00 19.47 12.17
N SER A 153 -0.11 19.11 11.25
CA SER A 153 0.51 20.10 10.37
C SER A 153 0.84 19.46 9.02
N PHE A 154 0.13 19.95 8.02
CA PHE A 154 0.17 19.59 6.62
C PHE A 154 1.47 20.06 5.95
N GLU A 155 1.76 19.42 4.81
CA GLU A 155 2.90 19.56 3.89
C GLU A 155 4.09 18.62 4.15
N GLU A 156 4.48 17.72 3.25
CA GLU A 156 3.94 17.13 2.02
C GLU A 156 4.63 15.75 1.92
N SER A 157 4.10 14.81 1.13
CA SER A 157 4.76 13.52 0.82
C SER A 157 6.26 13.64 0.52
N ASP A 158 6.67 14.79 0.01
CA ASP A 158 8.04 15.17 -0.34
C ASP A 158 8.98 15.20 0.86
N ALA A 159 8.48 15.59 2.04
CA ALA A 159 9.26 15.55 3.28
C ALA A 159 9.65 14.11 3.65
N ALA A 160 8.79 13.13 3.32
CA ALA A 160 9.05 11.71 3.55
C ALA A 160 9.81 11.03 2.40
N LEU A 161 10.05 11.70 1.26
CA LEU A 161 10.70 11.09 0.10
C LEU A 161 12.12 10.61 0.41
N HIS A 162 12.89 11.38 1.19
CA HIS A 162 14.25 10.98 1.58
C HIS A 162 14.22 9.70 2.44
N ALA A 163 13.42 9.69 3.50
CA ALA A 163 13.20 8.51 4.34
C ALA A 163 12.70 7.31 3.51
N ALA A 164 11.74 7.52 2.61
CA ALA A 164 11.18 6.47 1.76
C ALA A 164 12.24 5.86 0.83
N ARG A 165 13.06 6.67 0.17
CA ARG A 165 14.17 6.18 -0.67
C ARG A 165 15.18 5.39 0.15
N THR A 166 15.56 5.91 1.31
CA THR A 166 16.52 5.25 2.21
C THR A 166 15.99 3.89 2.68
N LEU A 167 14.73 3.81 3.09
CA LEU A 167 14.07 2.57 3.48
C LEU A 167 13.97 1.58 2.31
N ALA A 168 13.59 2.06 1.12
CA ALA A 168 13.48 1.26 -0.09
C ALA A 168 14.83 0.61 -0.46
N GLN A 169 15.91 1.40 -0.46
CA GLN A 169 17.27 0.91 -0.74
C GLN A 169 17.76 -0.05 0.34
N LYS A 170 17.61 0.32 1.62
CA LYS A 170 18.06 -0.47 2.77
C LYS A 170 17.42 -1.85 2.83
N HIS A 171 16.12 -1.94 2.54
CA HIS A 171 15.36 -3.18 2.63
C HIS A 171 15.07 -3.83 1.27
N ALA A 172 15.60 -3.27 0.18
CA ALA A 172 15.39 -3.72 -1.19
C ALA A 172 13.90 -4.01 -1.49
N LEU A 173 13.05 -3.01 -1.25
CA LEU A 173 11.58 -3.08 -1.39
C LEU A 173 11.02 -1.77 -1.94
N VAL A 174 9.73 -1.74 -2.26
CA VAL A 174 9.01 -0.52 -2.64
C VAL A 174 8.40 0.14 -1.40
N VAL A 175 8.61 1.44 -1.24
CA VAL A 175 7.94 2.24 -0.20
C VAL A 175 6.87 3.10 -0.85
N ALA A 176 5.65 3.07 -0.30
CA ALA A 176 4.61 4.02 -0.63
C ALA A 176 4.25 4.89 0.57
N VAL A 177 4.21 6.20 0.35
CA VAL A 177 3.82 7.22 1.33
C VAL A 177 2.47 7.75 0.90
N SER A 178 1.48 7.64 1.78
CA SER A 178 0.16 8.17 1.50
C SER A 178 -0.08 9.58 2.01
N GLY A 179 -0.87 10.34 1.27
CA GLY A 179 -1.17 11.74 1.55
C GLY A 179 -2.21 12.32 0.60
N ALA A 180 -2.25 13.65 0.49
CA ALA A 180 -3.02 14.33 -0.57
C ALA A 180 -2.40 14.06 -1.96
N VAL A 181 -1.09 13.87 -1.99
CA VAL A 181 -0.33 13.27 -3.08
C VAL A 181 0.26 11.98 -2.52
N ASP A 182 -0.01 10.86 -3.18
CA ASP A 182 0.62 9.59 -2.83
C ASP A 182 1.96 9.47 -3.58
N LEU A 183 2.99 9.00 -2.90
CA LEU A 183 4.33 8.82 -3.43
C LEU A 183 4.72 7.35 -3.39
N VAL A 184 5.27 6.80 -4.46
CA VAL A 184 5.76 5.42 -4.54
C VAL A 184 7.19 5.42 -5.04
N THR A 185 8.10 4.76 -4.34
CA THR A 185 9.51 4.67 -4.73
C THR A 185 10.13 3.30 -4.44
N ASP A 186 11.02 2.87 -5.31
CA ASP A 186 11.91 1.71 -5.10
C ASP A 186 13.32 2.13 -4.67
N GLY A 187 13.52 3.41 -4.36
CA GLY A 187 14.81 3.99 -4.04
C GLY A 187 15.48 4.72 -5.21
N GLU A 188 15.05 4.49 -6.45
CA GLU A 188 15.60 5.13 -7.65
C GLU A 188 14.52 5.90 -8.42
N ARG A 189 13.40 5.22 -8.68
CA ARG A 189 12.24 5.76 -9.38
C ARG A 189 11.25 6.32 -8.38
N VAL A 190 10.53 7.36 -8.77
CA VAL A 190 9.46 7.96 -7.97
C VAL A 190 8.23 8.14 -8.85
N VAL A 191 7.08 7.68 -8.36
CA VAL A 191 5.77 7.89 -8.98
C VAL A 191 4.90 8.66 -7.99
N GLU A 192 4.30 9.75 -8.45
CA GLU A 192 3.37 10.56 -7.67
C GLU A 192 1.96 10.41 -8.24
N LEU A 193 0.97 10.14 -7.38
CA LEU A 193 -0.44 10.07 -7.74
C LEU A 193 -1.23 11.15 -7.00
N ARG A 194 -2.03 11.92 -7.76
CA ARG A 194 -2.83 13.04 -7.25
C ARG A 194 -4.34 12.73 -7.27
N ASN A 195 -4.65 11.43 -7.18
CA ASN A 195 -6.02 10.93 -7.07
C ASN A 195 -6.41 10.73 -5.60
N GLY A 196 -7.71 10.78 -5.30
CA GLY A 196 -8.25 10.44 -3.99
C GLY A 196 -9.33 11.40 -3.51
N HIS A 197 -9.84 11.16 -2.30
CA HIS A 197 -10.85 12.03 -1.70
C HIS A 197 -10.72 12.11 -0.17
N PRO A 198 -10.94 13.28 0.47
CA PRO A 198 -10.83 13.44 1.92
C PRO A 198 -11.71 12.50 2.75
N TYR A 199 -12.79 11.95 2.19
CA TYR A 199 -13.63 10.97 2.88
C TYR A 199 -12.88 9.69 3.27
N PHE A 200 -11.78 9.33 2.60
CA PHE A 200 -10.94 8.22 3.06
C PHE A 200 -10.39 8.44 4.48
N THR A 201 -10.19 9.69 4.90
CA THR A 201 -9.77 10.02 6.28
C THR A 201 -10.89 9.85 7.31
N LYS A 202 -12.13 9.64 6.86
CA LYS A 202 -13.33 9.51 7.69
C LYS A 202 -13.94 8.10 7.63
N VAL A 203 -13.30 7.16 6.94
CA VAL A 203 -13.65 5.74 6.93
C VAL A 203 -12.54 4.94 7.59
N THR A 204 -12.85 4.31 8.72
CA THR A 204 -11.87 3.48 9.43
C THR A 204 -11.39 2.35 8.52
N GLY A 205 -10.08 2.14 8.49
CA GLY A 205 -9.47 1.06 7.72
C GLY A 205 -9.38 1.28 6.22
N ALA A 206 -9.73 2.44 5.66
CA ALA A 206 -9.52 2.73 4.24
C ALA A 206 -8.05 2.54 3.83
N GLY A 207 -7.12 3.12 4.60
CA GLY A 207 -5.69 2.90 4.39
C GLY A 207 -5.26 1.43 4.55
N CYS A 208 -5.81 0.72 5.54
CA CYS A 208 -5.47 -0.68 5.76
C CYS A 208 -5.99 -1.59 4.63
N ALA A 209 -7.17 -1.29 4.08
CA ALA A 209 -7.74 -2.00 2.96
C ALA A 209 -6.94 -1.78 1.66
N LEU A 210 -6.43 -0.56 1.43
CA LEU A 210 -5.51 -0.29 0.32
C LEU A 210 -4.26 -1.17 0.36
N ASN A 211 -3.71 -1.46 1.54
CA ASN A 211 -2.56 -2.38 1.66
C ASN A 211 -2.88 -3.81 1.21
N ALA A 212 -4.13 -4.27 1.38
CA ALA A 212 -4.57 -5.54 0.81
C ALA A 212 -4.72 -5.47 -0.72
N VAL A 213 -5.19 -4.34 -1.26
CA VAL A 213 -5.26 -4.10 -2.71
C VAL A 213 -3.86 -4.10 -3.33
N ILE A 214 -2.87 -3.51 -2.67
CA ILE A 214 -1.45 -3.58 -3.09
C ILE A 214 -0.97 -5.04 -3.12
N ALA A 215 -1.28 -5.84 -2.08
CA ALA A 215 -0.94 -7.26 -2.06
C ALA A 215 -1.61 -8.04 -3.21
N ALA A 216 -2.83 -7.65 -3.60
CA ALA A 216 -3.49 -8.23 -4.78
C ALA A 216 -2.82 -7.82 -6.09
N MET A 217 -2.55 -6.53 -6.31
CA MET A 217 -1.94 -6.06 -7.56
C MET A 217 -0.52 -6.59 -7.76
N THR A 218 0.29 -6.66 -6.70
CA THR A 218 1.66 -7.22 -6.75
C THR A 218 1.69 -8.71 -7.07
N SER A 219 0.55 -9.40 -6.97
CA SER A 219 0.43 -10.81 -7.37
C SER A 219 0.17 -11.03 -8.86
N VAL A 220 -0.20 -9.97 -9.60
CA VAL A 220 -0.51 -10.02 -11.05
C VAL A 220 0.33 -9.07 -11.91
N THR A 221 1.18 -8.26 -11.29
CA THR A 221 2.10 -7.33 -11.95
C THR A 221 3.52 -7.52 -11.38
N ASP A 222 4.49 -7.78 -12.26
CA ASP A 222 5.85 -8.18 -11.87
C ASP A 222 6.69 -7.03 -11.29
N ASP A 223 6.52 -5.79 -11.75
CA ASP A 223 7.20 -4.65 -11.16
C ASP A 223 6.43 -4.17 -9.92
N PRO A 224 6.97 -4.30 -8.69
CA PRO A 224 6.25 -3.91 -7.48
C PRO A 224 5.96 -2.41 -7.40
N LEU A 225 6.80 -1.55 -7.99
CA LEU A 225 6.58 -0.11 -7.98
C LEU A 225 5.36 0.22 -8.84
N LEU A 226 5.32 -0.36 -10.04
CA LEU A 226 4.19 -0.25 -10.94
C LEU A 226 2.92 -0.85 -10.32
N ALA A 227 2.98 -2.05 -9.74
CA ALA A 227 1.85 -2.70 -9.10
C ALA A 227 1.27 -1.87 -7.94
N THR A 228 2.14 -1.21 -7.17
CA THR A 228 1.74 -0.33 -6.07
C THR A 228 1.08 0.94 -6.60
N ALA A 229 1.62 1.56 -7.66
CA ALA A 229 1.00 2.71 -8.31
C ALA A 229 -0.37 2.35 -8.94
N GLN A 230 -0.51 1.19 -9.57
CA GLN A 230 -1.77 0.68 -10.11
C GLN A 230 -2.83 0.48 -9.01
N ALA A 231 -2.42 -0.08 -7.87
CA ALA A 231 -3.30 -0.25 -6.71
C ALA A 231 -3.82 1.11 -6.19
N LEU A 232 -2.92 2.08 -6.00
CA LEU A 232 -3.26 3.43 -5.58
C LEU A 232 -4.19 4.12 -6.58
N ALA A 233 -3.88 4.06 -7.88
CA ALA A 233 -4.70 4.62 -8.94
C ALA A 233 -6.12 4.07 -8.91
N ALA A 234 -6.29 2.75 -8.96
CA ALA A 234 -7.60 2.12 -8.96
C ALA A 234 -8.40 2.44 -7.70
N PHE A 235 -7.76 2.37 -6.53
CA PHE A 235 -8.39 2.64 -5.24
C PHE A 235 -8.85 4.10 -5.14
N ASN A 236 -7.98 5.05 -5.48
CA ASN A 236 -8.27 6.47 -5.34
C ASN A 236 -9.29 6.97 -6.37
N ILE A 237 -9.23 6.49 -7.62
CA ILE A 237 -10.22 6.82 -8.66
C ILE A 237 -11.60 6.28 -8.26
N ALA A 238 -11.68 5.05 -7.75
CA ALA A 238 -12.93 4.52 -7.19
C ALA A 238 -13.45 5.39 -6.03
N GLY A 239 -12.56 5.90 -5.18
CA GLY A 239 -12.90 6.89 -4.16
C GLY A 239 -13.49 8.18 -4.71
N GLU A 240 -12.88 8.76 -5.76
CA GLU A 240 -13.40 9.97 -6.40
C GLU A 240 -14.80 9.76 -7.00
N ILE A 241 -15.03 8.60 -7.64
CA ILE A 241 -16.34 8.23 -8.18
C ILE A 241 -17.36 8.08 -7.05
N ALA A 242 -17.01 7.37 -5.97
CA ALA A 242 -17.88 7.16 -4.83
C ALA A 242 -18.28 8.46 -4.14
N ALA A 243 -17.34 9.39 -4.01
CA ALA A 243 -17.58 10.69 -3.37
C ALA A 243 -18.70 11.49 -4.04
N ARG A 244 -18.82 11.43 -5.38
CA ARG A 244 -19.87 12.11 -6.15
C ARG A 244 -21.28 11.62 -5.81
N ASN A 245 -21.40 10.38 -5.33
CA ASN A 245 -22.67 9.71 -5.03
C ASN A 245 -22.93 9.58 -3.53
N SER A 246 -22.17 10.28 -2.69
CA SER A 246 -22.18 10.10 -1.23
C SER A 246 -22.66 11.33 -0.49
N ALA A 247 -23.58 11.15 0.45
CA ALA A 247 -24.04 12.19 1.37
C ALA A 247 -23.08 12.42 2.56
N GLY A 248 -22.21 11.45 2.85
CA GLY A 248 -21.21 11.54 3.91
C GLY A 248 -20.38 10.26 4.05
N PRO A 249 -19.56 10.14 5.10
CA PRO A 249 -18.60 9.03 5.26
C PRO A 249 -19.23 7.64 5.30
N GLY A 250 -20.42 7.51 5.92
CA GLY A 250 -21.14 6.23 5.97
C GLY A 250 -21.59 5.74 4.61
N SER A 251 -22.25 6.59 3.82
CA SER A 251 -22.64 6.25 2.45
C SER A 251 -21.41 6.08 1.54
N PHE A 252 -20.37 6.89 1.76
CA PHE A 252 -19.12 6.80 1.02
C PHE A 252 -18.43 5.45 1.16
N ALA A 253 -18.38 4.87 2.36
CA ALA A 253 -17.77 3.55 2.56
C ALA A 253 -18.44 2.48 1.68
N MET A 254 -19.77 2.52 1.55
CA MET A 254 -20.53 1.58 0.71
C MET A 254 -20.37 1.90 -0.77
N SER A 255 -20.55 3.16 -1.16
CA SER A 255 -20.38 3.60 -2.55
C SER A 255 -18.96 3.37 -3.07
N PHE A 256 -17.95 3.39 -2.20
CA PHE A 256 -16.57 3.06 -2.54
C PHE A 256 -16.41 1.60 -2.95
N LEU A 257 -16.99 0.67 -2.20
CA LEU A 257 -16.97 -0.75 -2.56
C LEU A 257 -17.66 -0.98 -3.91
N ASP A 258 -18.81 -0.35 -4.12
CA ASP A 258 -19.53 -0.44 -5.40
C ASP A 258 -18.74 0.18 -6.56
N ALA A 259 -18.12 1.34 -6.35
CA ALA A 259 -17.30 2.01 -7.35
C ALA A 259 -16.06 1.17 -7.70
N LEU A 260 -15.39 0.56 -6.72
CA LEU A 260 -14.23 -0.30 -6.96
C LEU A 260 -14.61 -1.56 -7.74
N ALA A 261 -15.76 -2.16 -7.41
CA ALA A 261 -16.29 -3.31 -8.14
C ALA A 261 -16.64 -3.01 -9.59
N ASN A 262 -17.16 -1.81 -9.86
CA ASN A 262 -17.59 -1.39 -11.20
C ASN A 262 -16.55 -0.59 -11.97
N LEU A 263 -15.37 -0.33 -11.39
CA LEU A 263 -14.32 0.46 -12.01
C LEU A 263 -13.93 -0.15 -13.36
N ASN A 264 -13.96 0.67 -14.41
CA ASN A 264 -13.71 0.25 -15.79
C ASN A 264 -12.53 1.03 -16.42
N PRO A 265 -12.01 0.59 -17.58
CA PRO A 265 -10.86 1.24 -18.22
C PRO A 265 -11.08 2.73 -18.54
N SER A 266 -12.28 3.11 -18.95
CA SER A 266 -12.58 4.51 -19.30
C SER A 266 -12.55 5.44 -18.09
N ASP A 267 -12.96 4.95 -16.91
CA ASP A 267 -12.82 5.68 -15.66
C ASP A 267 -11.34 5.95 -15.35
N ILE A 268 -10.50 4.93 -15.50
CA ILE A 268 -9.07 5.01 -15.21
C ILE A 268 -8.39 6.00 -16.16
N THR A 269 -8.57 5.85 -17.47
CA THR A 269 -7.95 6.73 -18.46
C THR A 269 -8.39 8.19 -18.31
N SER A 270 -9.66 8.44 -17.96
CA SER A 270 -10.17 9.82 -17.85
C SER A 270 -9.82 10.50 -16.52
N CYS A 271 -9.59 9.74 -15.44
CA CYS A 271 -9.40 10.29 -14.10
C CYS A 271 -7.96 10.26 -13.59
N LEU A 272 -7.09 9.39 -14.14
CA LEU A 272 -5.73 9.19 -13.64
C LEU A 272 -4.91 10.49 -13.69
N ARG A 273 -4.32 10.87 -12.56
CA ARG A 273 -3.41 12.00 -12.41
C ARG A 273 -2.10 11.50 -11.80
N VAL A 274 -1.10 11.31 -12.65
CA VAL A 274 0.18 10.70 -12.27
C VAL A 274 1.36 11.45 -12.89
N GLU A 275 2.47 11.50 -12.15
CA GLU A 275 3.76 11.96 -12.63
C GLU A 275 4.84 10.93 -12.24
N MET A 276 5.86 10.76 -13.08
CA MET A 276 7.00 9.90 -12.77
C MET A 276 8.31 10.65 -12.96
N THR A 277 9.13 10.61 -11.93
CA THR A 277 10.48 11.17 -11.94
C THR A 277 11.50 10.05 -11.84
N SER A 278 12.46 10.03 -12.76
CA SER A 278 13.57 9.07 -12.80
C SER A 278 14.88 9.82 -12.57
N GLY A 279 15.65 9.53 -11.51
CA GLY A 279 17.03 10.01 -11.43
C GLY A 279 17.63 10.21 -10.04
N ASN A 280 18.91 9.87 -9.94
CA ASN A 280 19.84 10.33 -8.91
C ASN A 280 19.83 11.87 -8.88
N VAL A 281 19.13 12.45 -7.91
CA VAL A 281 19.37 13.85 -7.54
C VAL A 281 20.69 13.85 -6.75
N GLN A 282 21.82 13.87 -7.47
CA GLN A 282 23.00 14.50 -6.90
C GLN A 282 22.62 15.94 -6.63
N SER A 283 22.63 16.31 -5.35
CA SER A 283 22.56 17.69 -4.91
C SER A 283 23.68 18.47 -5.60
N GLU A 284 23.36 19.15 -6.70
CA GLU A 284 24.16 20.30 -7.14
C GLU A 284 23.97 21.38 -6.08
N VAL A 285 24.87 21.36 -5.11
CA VAL A 285 25.20 22.54 -4.33
C VAL A 285 25.77 23.53 -5.34
N LEU A 286 24.94 24.46 -5.79
CA LEU A 286 25.41 25.64 -6.51
C LEU A 286 26.24 26.53 -5.54
N PRO A 287 27.30 27.18 -6.06
CA PRO A 287 28.42 27.73 -5.29
C PRO A 287 28.06 28.89 -4.35
#